data_AF-A0A0N5AG68-F1
#
_entry.id   AF-A0A0N5AG68-F1
#
_cell.length_a   1.000
_cell.length_b   1.000
_cell.length_c   1.000
_cell.angle_alpha   90.00
_cell.angle_beta   90.00
_cell.angle_gamma   90.00
#
_symmetry.space_group_name_H-M   'P 1'
#
loop_
_entity.id
_entity.type
_entity.pdbx_description
1 polymer ?
#
loop_
_entity_poly.entity_id
_entity_poly.type
_entity_poly.pdbx_seq_one_letter_code
_entity_poly.pdbx_strand_id
1 'polypeptide(L)'
;MFWFIYDFRTPELGSRAQQWWREWILWKFFVDYFPIRLIKTAELSPDHNYLIGCHPHGVLSFGSYASLCTTATGFNNKFPGIKPFIATLNGQFWWPIRREEAIICGAVASSQRSLDYVLGNGKGNALGVVLGGAEELLDTHPNNFHLNLLNRRGFIRVALRNGAFLVPLYNFGENATYSQVFPNRHGSFNRRFQTVVRRMWGFCPPLINGRGIFNERYGLMPRKTPINTVVGKPIPVEKCLNPTKERVDQLHAEYCSSLIELFETHKKAFGIDESVHLELY
;
A
#
# COMPACT_ATOMS: atom_id res chain seq x y z
N MET A 1 11.10 -21.69 19.90
CA MET A 1 10.91 -22.15 18.50
C MET A 1 9.54 -22.82 18.28
N PHE A 2 9.02 -23.65 19.21
CA PHE A 2 7.70 -24.30 19.08
C PHE A 2 6.51 -23.35 18.88
N TRP A 3 6.52 -22.19 19.54
CA TRP A 3 5.46 -21.19 19.38
C TRP A 3 5.31 -20.71 17.93
N PHE A 4 6.41 -20.51 17.20
CA PHE A 4 6.38 -20.05 15.81
C PHE A 4 5.72 -21.07 14.87
N ILE A 5 5.88 -22.37 15.14
CA ILE A 5 5.26 -23.45 14.35
C ILE A 5 3.75 -23.49 14.61
N TYR A 6 3.35 -23.43 15.87
CA TYR A 6 1.93 -23.42 16.25
C TYR A 6 1.19 -22.16 15.78
N ASP A 7 1.85 -21.00 15.91
CA ASP A 7 1.32 -19.68 15.59
C ASP A 7 1.53 -19.30 14.11
N PHE A 8 2.15 -20.17 13.29
CA PHE A 8 2.63 -19.80 11.94
C PHE A 8 1.55 -19.16 11.07
N ARG A 9 0.31 -19.65 11.16
CA ARG A 9 -0.83 -19.19 10.35
C ARG A 9 -1.56 -17.95 10.90
N THR A 10 -1.17 -17.42 12.04
CA THR A 10 -1.84 -16.25 12.64
C THR A 10 -1.96 -15.04 11.71
N PRO A 11 -0.98 -14.70 10.84
CA PRO A 11 -1.15 -13.63 9.85
C PRO A 11 -2.29 -13.86 8.84
N GLU A 12 -2.81 -15.08 8.71
CA GLU A 12 -3.98 -15.40 7.87
C GLU A 12 -5.32 -15.23 8.60
N LEU A 13 -5.27 -14.97 9.90
CA LEU A 13 -6.43 -14.88 10.80
C LEU A 13 -6.42 -13.54 11.54
N GLY A 14 -5.95 -12.49 10.87
CA GLY A 14 -5.82 -11.15 11.43
C GLY A 14 -4.43 -10.84 11.97
N SER A 15 -4.38 -9.89 12.90
CA SER A 15 -3.14 -9.35 13.47
C SER A 15 -3.32 -9.08 14.96
N ARG A 16 -2.21 -8.87 15.67
CA ARG A 16 -2.21 -8.55 17.12
C ARG A 16 -1.62 -7.17 17.34
N ALA A 17 -2.18 -6.18 16.64
CA ALA A 17 -1.71 -4.80 16.67
C ALA A 17 -1.63 -4.28 18.12
N GLN A 18 -0.49 -3.70 18.48
CA GLN A 18 -0.24 -3.20 19.83
C GLN A 18 -0.14 -1.68 19.82
N GLN A 19 -1.02 -1.01 20.55
CA GLN A 19 -1.10 0.46 20.55
C GLN A 19 0.21 1.12 21.00
N TRP A 20 0.84 0.61 22.05
CA TRP A 20 2.12 1.13 22.56
C TRP A 20 3.23 1.09 21.50
N TRP A 21 3.25 0.05 20.65
CA TRP A 21 4.21 -0.04 19.56
C TRP A 21 3.87 0.98 18.49
N ARG A 22 2.60 1.09 18.08
CA ARG A 22 2.15 2.02 17.03
C ARG A 22 2.31 3.50 17.42
N GLU A 23 2.36 3.80 18.72
CA GLU A 23 2.59 5.13 19.31
C GLU A 23 4.06 5.41 19.67
N TRP A 24 4.96 4.47 19.39
CA TRP A 24 6.36 4.59 19.76
C TRP A 24 7.02 5.82 19.11
N ILE A 25 7.87 6.51 19.89
CA ILE A 25 8.47 7.79 19.50
C ILE A 25 9.28 7.70 18.20
N LEU A 26 9.82 6.53 17.87
CA LEU A 26 10.54 6.29 16.62
C LEU A 26 9.69 6.60 15.38
N TRP A 27 8.38 6.43 15.45
CA TRP A 27 7.49 6.74 14.33
C TRP A 27 7.37 8.23 14.05
N LYS A 28 7.56 9.09 15.07
CA LYS A 28 7.63 10.55 14.84
C LYS A 28 8.88 10.91 14.06
N PHE A 29 10.04 10.37 14.45
CA PHE A 29 11.28 10.55 13.69
C PHE A 29 11.18 10.00 12.26
N PHE A 30 10.52 8.86 12.08
CA PHE A 30 10.26 8.30 10.75
C PHE A 30 9.36 9.21 9.89
N VAL A 31 8.27 9.73 10.44
CA VAL A 31 7.38 10.67 9.74
C VAL A 31 8.10 11.99 9.44
N ASP A 32 8.88 12.52 10.39
CA ASP A 32 9.63 13.77 10.23
C ASP A 32 10.80 13.65 9.26
N TYR A 33 11.33 12.44 9.05
CA TYR A 33 12.38 12.18 8.08
C TYR A 33 11.92 12.35 6.63
N PHE A 34 10.68 11.93 6.32
CA PHE A 34 10.03 12.01 5.00
C PHE A 34 8.95 13.11 4.92
N PRO A 35 8.99 14.10 5.81
CA PRO A 35 7.81 14.90 6.19
C PRO A 35 6.43 14.32 5.81
N ILE A 36 6.05 13.14 6.33
CA ILE A 36 4.84 12.42 5.89
C ILE A 36 3.58 13.11 6.41
N ARG A 37 2.60 13.35 5.53
CA ARG A 37 1.31 13.95 5.88
C ARG A 37 0.16 13.06 5.42
N LEU A 38 -0.82 12.87 6.30
CA LEU A 38 -2.07 12.17 6.00
C LEU A 38 -3.21 13.19 5.77
N ILE A 39 -3.70 13.24 4.54
CA ILE A 39 -4.82 14.08 4.11
C ILE A 39 -6.09 13.22 4.03
N LYS A 40 -7.11 13.65 4.76
CA LYS A 40 -8.44 13.04 4.75
C LYS A 40 -9.35 13.84 3.82
N THR A 41 -10.01 13.16 2.89
CA THR A 41 -10.97 13.80 1.95
C THR A 41 -12.43 13.50 2.26
N ALA A 42 -12.72 12.46 3.05
CA ALA A 42 -14.06 12.08 3.49
C ALA A 42 -14.04 11.34 4.83
N GLU A 43 -15.20 11.27 5.46
CA GLU A 43 -15.43 10.44 6.64
C GLU A 43 -15.45 8.95 6.29
N LEU A 44 -14.95 8.12 7.22
CA LEU A 44 -15.12 6.66 7.19
C LEU A 44 -15.92 6.28 8.43
N SER A 45 -17.14 5.79 8.22
CA SER A 45 -18.00 5.32 9.31
C SER A 45 -17.48 4.00 9.88
N PRO A 46 -17.42 3.85 11.21
CA PRO A 46 -17.08 2.57 11.84
C PRO A 46 -18.14 1.47 11.61
N ASP A 47 -19.28 1.78 10.99
CA ASP A 47 -20.31 0.79 10.65
C ASP A 47 -19.97 -0.08 9.43
N HIS A 48 -18.97 0.32 8.66
CA HIS A 48 -18.54 -0.37 7.44
C HIS A 48 -17.09 -0.84 7.56
N ASN A 49 -16.74 -1.84 6.76
CA ASN A 49 -15.36 -2.26 6.53
C ASN A 49 -14.87 -1.67 5.22
N TYR A 50 -13.57 -1.42 5.13
CA TYR A 50 -12.94 -0.73 4.02
C TYR A 50 -11.78 -1.55 3.47
N LEU A 51 -11.72 -1.64 2.14
CA LEU A 51 -10.55 -2.14 1.43
C LEU A 51 -9.87 -0.94 0.76
N ILE A 52 -8.75 -0.51 1.34
CA ILE A 52 -8.00 0.67 0.89
C ILE A 52 -6.95 0.23 -0.12
N GLY A 53 -7.11 0.59 -1.38
CA GLY A 53 -6.08 0.36 -2.39
C GLY A 53 -5.01 1.45 -2.31
N CYS A 54 -3.81 1.08 -1.90
CA CYS A 54 -2.70 1.97 -1.64
C CYS A 54 -1.78 2.07 -2.86
N HIS A 55 -1.58 3.30 -3.36
CA HIS A 55 -0.81 3.60 -4.57
C HIS A 55 0.18 4.74 -4.34
N PRO A 56 1.25 4.85 -5.15
CA PRO A 56 1.85 3.73 -5.87
C PRO A 56 2.41 2.69 -4.89
N HIS A 57 2.83 1.53 -5.39
CA HIS A 57 3.56 0.55 -4.59
C HIS A 57 4.86 1.14 -4.04
N GLY A 58 5.60 1.87 -4.87
CA GLY A 58 6.94 2.34 -4.55
C GLY A 58 7.87 1.19 -4.17
N VAL A 59 9.02 1.52 -3.56
CA VAL A 59 9.95 0.48 -3.08
C VAL A 59 9.47 -0.17 -1.79
N LEU A 60 9.05 0.65 -0.82
CA LEU A 60 8.70 0.20 0.54
C LEU A 60 7.34 0.74 1.04
N SER A 61 6.60 1.48 0.21
CA SER A 61 5.27 2.03 0.54
C SER A 61 5.25 2.82 1.86
N PHE A 62 6.21 3.72 2.06
CA PHE A 62 6.43 4.44 3.32
C PHE A 62 5.20 5.22 3.77
N GLY A 63 4.49 5.90 2.86
CA GLY A 63 3.29 6.66 3.22
C GLY A 63 2.16 5.76 3.75
N SER A 64 1.94 4.62 3.09
CA SER A 64 0.95 3.62 3.51
C SER A 64 1.32 2.98 4.86
N TYR A 65 2.60 2.61 5.03
CA TYR A 65 3.10 2.06 6.29
C TYR A 65 2.95 3.07 7.44
N ALA A 66 3.41 4.31 7.25
CA ALA A 66 3.28 5.38 8.24
C ALA A 66 1.82 5.58 8.66
N SER A 67 0.91 5.59 7.68
CA SER A 67 -0.49 5.90 7.92
C SER A 67 -1.29 4.75 8.52
N LEU A 68 -1.03 3.50 8.14
CA LEU A 68 -1.83 2.36 8.57
C LEU A 68 -1.19 1.56 9.69
N CYS A 69 0.14 1.52 9.77
CA CYS A 69 0.87 0.72 10.77
C CYS A 69 1.24 1.51 12.02
N THR A 70 1.29 2.85 11.94
CA THR A 70 1.64 3.70 13.09
C THR A 70 0.49 4.64 13.45
N THR A 71 0.64 5.40 14.53
CA THR A 71 -0.27 6.52 14.86
C THR A 71 0.35 7.89 14.56
N ALA A 72 1.61 7.94 14.10
CA ALA A 72 2.39 9.17 13.98
C ALA A 72 1.83 10.17 12.96
N THR A 73 1.16 9.70 11.91
CA THR A 73 0.46 10.58 10.94
C THR A 73 -0.93 11.04 11.41
N GLY A 74 -1.37 10.59 12.60
CA GLY A 74 -2.66 10.92 13.18
C GLY A 74 -3.85 10.18 12.59
N PHE A 75 -3.66 8.98 12.00
CA PHE A 75 -4.74 8.20 11.38
C PHE A 75 -5.93 8.00 12.33
N ASN A 76 -5.69 7.55 13.56
CA ASN A 76 -6.76 7.30 14.54
C ASN A 76 -7.55 8.57 14.91
N ASN A 77 -6.91 9.74 14.87
CA ASN A 77 -7.58 11.03 15.13
C ASN A 77 -8.42 11.45 13.92
N LYS A 78 -7.94 11.17 12.70
CA LYS A 78 -8.64 11.50 11.45
C LYS A 78 -9.79 10.54 11.18
N PHE A 79 -9.68 9.27 11.59
CA PHE A 79 -10.67 8.22 11.37
C PHE A 79 -11.01 7.52 12.70
N PRO A 80 -11.73 8.21 13.60
CA PRO A 80 -12.06 7.65 14.90
C PRO A 80 -12.92 6.38 14.76
N GLY A 81 -12.59 5.34 15.54
CA GLY A 81 -13.29 4.05 15.50
C GLY A 81 -12.85 3.11 14.36
N ILE A 82 -11.99 3.57 13.44
CA ILE A 82 -11.46 2.74 12.36
C ILE A 82 -10.19 2.01 12.82
N LYS A 83 -10.13 0.71 12.56
CA LYS A 83 -9.01 -0.19 12.86
C LYS A 83 -8.20 -0.44 11.59
N PRO A 84 -7.03 0.18 11.42
CA PRO A 84 -6.22 -0.01 10.23
C PRO A 84 -5.44 -1.33 10.29
N PHE A 85 -5.36 -1.97 9.14
CA PHE A 85 -4.52 -3.14 8.85
C PHE A 85 -3.80 -2.92 7.53
N ILE A 86 -2.69 -3.62 7.31
CA ILE A 86 -2.03 -3.65 6.00
C ILE A 86 -1.76 -5.08 5.55
N ALA A 87 -2.12 -5.42 4.33
CA ALA A 87 -1.77 -6.69 3.72
C ALA A 87 -0.35 -6.63 3.15
N THR A 88 0.50 -7.60 3.49
CA THR A 88 1.85 -7.71 2.97
C THR A 88 2.19 -9.14 2.54
N LEU A 89 3.25 -9.28 1.74
CA LEU A 89 3.67 -10.56 1.18
C LEU A 89 3.88 -11.61 2.28
N ASN A 90 3.37 -12.83 2.06
CA ASN A 90 3.49 -13.94 3.02
C ASN A 90 4.94 -14.19 3.50
N GLY A 91 5.92 -13.98 2.62
CA GLY A 91 7.35 -14.13 2.94
C GLY A 91 7.85 -13.21 4.07
N GLN A 92 7.18 -12.06 4.31
CA GLN A 92 7.52 -11.19 5.44
C GLN A 92 7.27 -11.86 6.80
N PHE A 93 6.39 -12.88 6.86
CA PHE A 93 6.05 -13.59 8.09
C PHE A 93 6.90 -14.86 8.30
N TRP A 94 7.82 -15.20 7.40
CA TRP A 94 8.65 -16.41 7.53
C TRP A 94 9.83 -16.26 8.49
N TRP A 95 10.23 -15.02 8.79
CA TRP A 95 11.34 -14.73 9.69
C TRP A 95 10.80 -14.28 11.06
N PRO A 96 11.15 -14.95 12.18
CA PRO A 96 10.50 -14.72 13.48
C PRO A 96 10.46 -13.26 13.95
N ILE A 97 11.58 -12.53 13.88
CA ILE A 97 11.64 -11.13 14.36
C ILE A 97 10.82 -10.20 13.47
N ARG A 98 10.98 -10.33 12.14
CA ARG A 98 10.24 -9.52 11.16
C ARG A 98 8.74 -9.79 11.21
N ARG A 99 8.36 -11.05 11.47
CA ARG A 99 6.98 -11.48 11.67
C ARG A 99 6.35 -10.76 12.85
N GLU A 100 7.01 -10.76 14.00
CA GLU A 100 6.46 -10.10 15.19
C GLU A 100 6.29 -8.62 14.99
N GLU A 101 7.30 -7.94 14.43
CA GLU A 101 7.19 -6.54 14.04
C GLU A 101 5.99 -6.29 13.13
N ALA A 102 5.79 -7.13 12.09
CA ALA A 102 4.64 -7.00 11.20
C ALA A 102 3.31 -7.10 11.96
N ILE A 103 3.19 -8.11 12.82
CA ILE A 103 1.95 -8.42 13.54
C ILE A 103 1.61 -7.34 14.57
N ILE A 104 2.60 -6.85 15.33
CA ILE A 104 2.35 -5.79 16.33
C ILE A 104 2.05 -4.43 15.66
N CYS A 105 2.47 -4.25 14.41
CA CYS A 105 2.09 -3.12 13.55
C CYS A 105 0.69 -3.24 12.93
N GLY A 106 0.02 -4.40 13.02
CA GLY A 106 -1.28 -4.63 12.38
C GLY A 106 -1.20 -5.16 10.94
N ALA A 107 -0.04 -5.66 10.51
CA ALA A 107 0.10 -6.30 9.22
C ALA A 107 -0.50 -7.72 9.21
N VAL A 108 -1.02 -8.11 8.06
CA VAL A 108 -1.61 -9.42 7.78
C VAL A 108 -1.08 -9.99 6.46
N ALA A 109 -1.23 -11.30 6.26
CA ALA A 109 -0.86 -11.95 5.01
C ALA A 109 -1.70 -11.45 3.83
N SER A 110 -1.09 -11.24 2.67
CA SER A 110 -1.77 -10.84 1.43
C SER A 110 -2.47 -12.01 0.72
N SER A 111 -3.06 -12.94 1.49
CA SER A 111 -3.79 -14.10 0.99
C SER A 111 -5.29 -13.86 1.04
N GLN A 112 -6.05 -14.42 0.09
CA GLN A 112 -7.51 -14.25 0.05
C GLN A 112 -8.16 -14.60 1.39
N ARG A 113 -7.71 -15.70 2.03
CA ARG A 113 -8.16 -16.13 3.36
C ARG A 113 -8.00 -15.04 4.41
N SER A 114 -6.86 -14.36 4.44
CA SER A 114 -6.59 -13.29 5.42
C SER A 114 -7.44 -12.06 5.17
N LEU A 115 -7.55 -11.66 3.91
CA LEU A 115 -8.37 -10.51 3.50
C LEU A 115 -9.85 -10.76 3.86
N ASP A 116 -10.38 -11.94 3.53
CA ASP A 116 -11.74 -12.34 3.86
C ASP A 116 -11.94 -12.42 5.39
N TYR A 117 -10.95 -12.91 6.15
CA TYR A 117 -11.03 -12.96 7.61
C TYR A 117 -11.12 -11.57 8.23
N VAL A 118 -10.23 -10.65 7.86
CA VAL A 118 -10.22 -9.28 8.41
C VAL A 118 -11.49 -8.52 8.02
N LEU A 119 -11.93 -8.62 6.76
CA LEU A 119 -13.11 -7.90 6.30
C LEU A 119 -14.42 -8.56 6.71
N GLY A 120 -14.41 -9.85 7.06
CA GLY A 120 -15.57 -10.60 7.52
C GLY A 120 -15.74 -10.59 9.05
N ASN A 121 -14.74 -10.17 9.82
CA ASN A 121 -14.76 -10.25 11.28
C ASN A 121 -14.90 -8.86 11.94
N GLY A 122 -16.13 -8.53 12.32
CA GLY A 122 -16.48 -7.26 12.96
C GLY A 122 -16.69 -6.11 11.98
N LYS A 123 -16.74 -4.89 12.51
CA LYS A 123 -16.93 -3.63 11.77
C LYS A 123 -15.82 -2.63 12.07
N GLY A 124 -15.69 -1.62 11.21
CA GLY A 124 -14.72 -0.55 11.32
C GLY A 124 -13.31 -0.97 10.91
N ASN A 125 -13.13 -2.11 10.24
CA ASN A 125 -11.81 -2.55 9.78
C ASN A 125 -11.46 -1.84 8.46
N ALA A 126 -10.27 -1.25 8.39
CA ALA A 126 -9.72 -0.65 7.19
C ALA A 126 -8.46 -1.41 6.77
N LEU A 127 -8.59 -2.27 5.75
CA LEU A 127 -7.50 -3.09 5.25
C LEU A 127 -6.83 -2.44 4.06
N GLY A 128 -5.60 -1.96 4.23
CA GLY A 128 -4.75 -1.47 3.15
C GLY A 128 -4.16 -2.61 2.34
N VAL A 129 -4.28 -2.54 1.02
CA VAL A 129 -3.57 -3.41 0.08
C VAL A 129 -2.74 -2.53 -0.83
N VAL A 130 -1.43 -2.74 -0.83
CA VAL A 130 -0.54 -2.08 -1.78
C VAL A 130 -0.70 -2.74 -3.15
N LEU A 131 -1.32 -2.02 -4.08
CA LEU A 131 -1.60 -2.50 -5.42
C LEU A 131 -0.36 -2.26 -6.32
N GLY A 132 -0.26 -2.94 -7.46
CA GLY A 132 0.91 -2.87 -8.37
C GLY A 132 1.94 -4.01 -8.21
N GLY A 133 2.25 -4.38 -6.96
CA GLY A 133 3.16 -5.49 -6.62
C GLY A 133 4.57 -5.37 -7.20
N ALA A 134 5.25 -6.52 -7.37
CA ALA A 134 6.64 -6.58 -7.85
C ALA A 134 6.86 -6.02 -9.27
N GLU A 135 5.80 -5.75 -10.03
CA GLU A 135 5.91 -5.16 -11.37
C GLU A 135 6.08 -3.64 -11.30
N GLU A 136 5.20 -2.99 -10.54
CA GLU A 136 5.25 -1.54 -10.32
C GLU A 136 6.50 -1.12 -9.52
N LEU A 137 7.01 -2.02 -8.67
CA LEU A 137 8.31 -1.87 -8.02
C LEU A 137 9.45 -1.61 -9.03
N LEU A 138 9.44 -2.31 -10.16
CA LEU A 138 10.43 -2.14 -11.22
C LEU A 138 10.21 -0.88 -12.05
N ASP A 139 9.03 -0.25 -11.94
CA ASP A 139 8.67 1.02 -12.58
C ASP A 139 8.81 2.21 -11.62
N THR A 140 9.30 1.99 -10.39
CA THR A 140 9.49 3.05 -9.41
C THR A 140 10.62 3.99 -9.84
N HIS A 141 10.24 5.16 -10.34
CA HIS A 141 11.13 6.25 -10.74
C HIS A 141 10.53 7.59 -10.29
N PRO A 142 11.36 8.58 -9.93
CA PRO A 142 10.88 9.93 -9.66
C PRO A 142 10.03 10.46 -10.83
N ASN A 143 8.92 11.14 -10.51
CA ASN A 143 7.96 11.69 -11.46
C ASN A 143 7.30 10.65 -12.40
N ASN A 144 7.34 9.36 -12.06
CA ASN A 144 6.53 8.35 -12.73
C ASN A 144 5.17 8.21 -12.03
N PHE A 145 4.10 8.42 -12.79
CA PHE A 145 2.70 8.37 -12.35
C PHE A 145 1.92 7.25 -13.06
N HIS A 146 2.62 6.18 -13.45
CA HIS A 146 2.03 5.02 -14.11
C HIS A 146 1.77 3.93 -13.09
N LEU A 147 0.54 3.39 -13.02
CA LEU A 147 0.14 2.36 -12.07
C LEU A 147 -0.31 1.09 -12.79
N ASN A 148 0.14 -0.07 -12.30
CA ASN A 148 -0.29 -1.38 -12.80
C ASN A 148 -1.61 -1.78 -12.11
N LEU A 149 -2.72 -1.39 -12.72
CA LEU A 149 -4.05 -1.52 -12.13
C LEU A 149 -5.11 -2.07 -13.10
N LEU A 150 -4.96 -1.87 -14.42
CA LEU A 150 -6.00 -2.20 -15.40
C LEU A 150 -6.28 -3.70 -15.49
N ASN A 151 -5.36 -4.55 -15.05
CA ASN A 151 -5.53 -6.01 -15.02
C ASN A 151 -5.76 -6.57 -13.61
N ARG A 152 -5.83 -5.71 -12.58
CA ARG A 152 -5.90 -6.12 -11.16
C ARG A 152 -7.34 -6.18 -10.67
N ARG A 153 -8.06 -7.27 -10.95
CA ARG A 153 -9.45 -7.46 -10.46
C ARG A 153 -9.60 -8.17 -9.12
N GLY A 154 -8.51 -8.71 -8.56
CA GLY A 154 -8.56 -9.54 -7.35
C GLY A 154 -9.14 -8.83 -6.13
N PHE A 155 -8.69 -7.60 -5.86
CA PHE A 155 -9.14 -6.82 -4.71
C PHE A 155 -10.62 -6.41 -4.84
N ILE A 156 -11.10 -6.14 -6.06
CA ILE A 156 -12.52 -5.86 -6.32
C ILE A 156 -13.39 -7.06 -5.97
N ARG A 157 -12.96 -8.27 -6.34
CA ARG A 157 -13.68 -9.51 -5.97
C ARG A 157 -13.73 -9.71 -4.46
N VAL A 158 -12.64 -9.39 -3.76
CA VAL A 158 -12.59 -9.44 -2.29
C VAL A 158 -13.55 -8.42 -1.67
N ALA A 159 -13.55 -7.17 -2.16
CA ALA A 159 -14.46 -6.13 -1.69
C ALA A 159 -15.93 -6.55 -1.85
N LEU A 160 -16.30 -7.04 -3.04
CA LEU A 160 -17.65 -7.54 -3.33
C LEU A 160 -18.04 -8.71 -2.41
N ARG A 161 -17.17 -9.71 -2.25
CA ARG A 161 -17.49 -10.87 -1.39
C ARG A 161 -17.74 -10.50 0.06
N ASN A 162 -17.08 -9.46 0.56
CA ASN A 162 -17.18 -9.05 1.96
C ASN A 162 -18.13 -7.86 2.18
N GLY A 163 -18.58 -7.18 1.12
CA GLY A 163 -19.31 -5.91 1.23
C GLY A 163 -18.44 -4.79 1.81
N ALA A 164 -17.13 -4.86 1.57
CA ALA A 164 -16.18 -3.84 2.06
C ALA A 164 -16.10 -2.69 1.06
N PHE A 165 -16.28 -1.46 1.55
CA PHE A 165 -16.25 -0.27 0.72
C PHE A 165 -14.83 -0.06 0.18
N LEU A 166 -14.70 0.30 -1.09
CA LEU A 166 -13.41 0.55 -1.71
C LEU A 166 -12.96 1.97 -1.43
N VAL A 167 -11.70 2.17 -1.10
CA VAL A 167 -11.14 3.52 -0.87
C VAL A 167 -9.84 3.66 -1.66
N PRO A 168 -9.74 4.60 -2.61
CA PRO A 168 -8.46 4.91 -3.24
C PRO A 168 -7.58 5.70 -2.27
N LEU A 169 -6.29 5.32 -2.17
CA LEU A 169 -5.27 6.05 -1.43
C LEU A 169 -4.07 6.29 -2.34
N TYR A 170 -3.60 7.53 -2.39
CA TYR A 170 -2.44 7.91 -3.20
C TYR A 170 -1.36 8.59 -2.36
N ASN A 171 -0.11 8.12 -2.50
CA ASN A 171 1.08 8.64 -1.82
C ASN A 171 1.92 9.48 -2.78
N PHE A 172 1.70 10.80 -2.78
CA PHE A 172 2.51 11.72 -3.57
C PHE A 172 3.93 11.80 -3.00
N GLY A 173 4.95 11.66 -3.86
CA GLY A 173 6.36 11.69 -3.46
C GLY A 173 6.99 10.32 -3.16
N GLU A 174 6.19 9.25 -3.06
CA GLU A 174 6.64 7.89 -2.72
C GLU A 174 7.71 7.37 -3.69
N ASN A 175 7.51 7.54 -4.99
CA ASN A 175 8.43 7.06 -6.03
C ASN A 175 9.78 7.80 -6.09
N ALA A 176 9.92 8.92 -5.37
CA ALA A 176 11.16 9.69 -5.32
C ALA A 176 12.05 9.33 -4.11
N THR A 177 11.61 8.40 -3.25
CA THR A 177 12.39 7.93 -2.09
C THR A 177 13.62 7.11 -2.49
N TYR A 178 13.57 6.46 -3.65
CA TYR A 178 14.68 5.74 -4.26
C TYR A 178 14.77 6.04 -5.75
N SER A 179 15.95 5.82 -6.32
CA SER A 179 16.18 5.84 -7.76
C SER A 179 16.68 4.47 -8.17
N GLN A 180 16.49 4.06 -9.41
CA GLN A 180 17.10 2.82 -9.88
C GLN A 180 18.56 3.06 -10.27
N VAL A 181 19.43 2.12 -9.93
CA VAL A 181 20.88 2.20 -10.23
C VAL A 181 21.13 2.27 -11.73
N PHE A 182 20.32 1.55 -12.50
CA PHE A 182 20.37 1.58 -13.96
C PHE A 182 19.06 2.10 -14.54
N PRO A 183 19.10 2.74 -15.72
CA PRO A 183 17.88 3.05 -16.47
C PRO A 183 17.08 1.76 -16.72
N ASN A 184 15.84 1.72 -16.22
CA ASN A 184 14.97 0.54 -16.32
C ASN A 184 13.75 0.80 -17.21
N ARG A 185 13.98 1.52 -18.32
CA ARG A 185 12.93 1.75 -19.31
C ARG A 185 12.44 0.42 -19.87
N HIS A 186 11.15 0.34 -20.20
CA HIS A 186 10.58 -0.80 -20.91
C HIS A 186 11.40 -1.13 -22.16
N GLY A 187 11.73 -2.41 -22.33
CA GLY A 187 12.53 -2.90 -23.44
C GLY A 187 14.05 -2.90 -23.24
N SER A 188 14.57 -2.23 -22.20
CA SER A 188 16.01 -2.24 -21.87
C SER A 188 16.52 -3.64 -21.50
N PHE A 189 17.82 -3.87 -21.64
CA PHE A 189 18.44 -5.15 -21.26
C PHE A 189 18.21 -5.49 -19.78
N ASN A 190 18.35 -4.51 -18.89
CA ASN A 190 18.10 -4.65 -17.46
C ASN A 190 16.64 -5.06 -17.19
N ARG A 191 15.67 -4.41 -17.85
CA ARG A 191 14.26 -4.77 -17.72
C ARG A 191 13.99 -6.19 -18.19
N ARG A 192 14.58 -6.61 -19.32
CA ARG A 192 14.45 -7.97 -19.86
C ARG A 192 15.02 -8.99 -18.87
N PHE A 193 16.22 -8.76 -18.35
CA PHE A 193 16.85 -9.61 -17.36
C PHE A 193 16.01 -9.73 -16.07
N GLN A 194 15.59 -8.61 -15.48
CA GLN A 194 14.74 -8.60 -14.28
C GLN A 194 13.40 -9.31 -14.52
N THR A 195 12.81 -9.14 -15.70
CA THR A 195 11.57 -9.83 -16.08
C THR A 195 11.77 -11.33 -16.16
N VAL A 196 12.88 -11.80 -16.73
CA VAL A 196 13.23 -13.23 -16.80
C VAL A 196 13.47 -13.80 -15.40
N VAL A 197 14.26 -13.12 -14.57
CA VAL A 197 14.50 -13.54 -13.17
C VAL A 197 13.19 -13.58 -12.38
N ARG A 198 12.35 -12.55 -12.48
CA ARG A 198 11.02 -12.53 -11.84
C ARG A 198 10.13 -13.68 -12.33
N ARG A 199 10.12 -14.00 -13.63
CA ARG A 199 9.33 -15.12 -14.17
C ARG A 199 9.80 -16.48 -13.65
N MET A 200 11.11 -16.66 -13.48
CA MET A 200 11.68 -17.93 -12.99
C MET A 200 11.57 -18.08 -11.46
N TRP A 201 11.77 -17.00 -10.70
CA TRP A 201 11.93 -17.05 -9.23
C TRP A 201 10.82 -16.33 -8.44
N GLY A 202 9.84 -15.74 -9.12
CA GLY A 202 8.71 -15.02 -8.51
C GLY A 202 9.04 -13.63 -7.94
N PHE A 203 10.32 -13.32 -7.73
CA PHE A 203 10.79 -12.03 -7.21
C PHE A 203 12.15 -11.66 -7.81
N CYS A 204 12.33 -10.38 -8.14
CA CYS A 204 13.62 -9.83 -8.52
C CYS A 204 13.82 -8.53 -7.72
N PRO A 205 14.76 -8.49 -6.75
CA PRO A 205 14.99 -7.29 -5.99
C PRO A 205 15.48 -6.18 -6.92
N PRO A 206 14.85 -4.99 -6.93
CA PRO A 206 15.31 -3.89 -7.74
C PRO A 206 16.67 -3.42 -7.24
N LEU A 207 17.56 -3.07 -8.17
CA LEU A 207 18.79 -2.38 -7.85
C LEU A 207 18.47 -0.91 -7.59
N ILE A 208 18.33 -0.57 -6.31
CA ILE A 208 17.95 0.76 -5.83
C ILE A 208 19.17 1.53 -5.35
N ASN A 209 19.14 2.84 -5.54
CA ASN A 209 20.05 3.81 -4.98
C ASN A 209 19.25 4.86 -4.23
N GLY A 210 19.59 5.06 -2.96
CA GLY A 210 19.11 6.15 -2.13
C GLY A 210 20.26 7.09 -1.81
N ARG A 211 20.47 7.30 -0.51
CA ARG A 211 21.55 8.09 0.07
C ARG A 211 22.33 7.28 1.11
N GLY A 212 23.50 7.79 1.48
CA GLY A 212 24.29 7.25 2.57
C GLY A 212 23.88 7.86 3.92
N ILE A 213 24.46 7.33 5.00
CA ILE A 213 24.29 7.93 6.34
C ILE A 213 24.97 9.31 6.37
N PHE A 214 26.13 9.43 5.72
CA PHE A 214 26.98 10.63 5.72
C PHE A 214 27.05 11.35 4.35
N ASN A 215 26.23 10.97 3.37
CA ASN A 215 26.22 11.59 2.05
C ASN A 215 24.83 11.51 1.40
N GLU A 216 24.53 12.43 0.48
CA GLU A 216 23.23 12.50 -0.21
C GLU A 216 23.20 11.79 -1.57
N ARG A 217 24.31 11.15 -1.99
CA ARG A 217 24.50 10.69 -3.38
C ARG A 217 24.29 9.19 -3.59
N TYR A 218 24.76 8.35 -2.66
CA TYR A 218 24.74 6.90 -2.82
C TYR A 218 24.63 6.15 -1.50
N GLY A 219 23.78 5.12 -1.50
CA GLY A 219 23.59 4.21 -0.37
C GLY A 219 22.21 3.55 -0.37
N LEU A 220 21.92 2.83 0.71
CA LEU A 220 20.67 2.10 0.90
C LEU A 220 19.61 2.87 1.70
N MET A 221 19.99 4.00 2.32
CA MET A 221 19.05 4.80 3.09
C MET A 221 18.13 5.56 2.12
N PRO A 222 16.81 5.60 2.35
CA PRO A 222 15.89 6.29 1.45
C PRO A 222 16.16 7.80 1.44
N ARG A 223 15.86 8.49 0.34
CA ARG A 223 15.98 9.95 0.25
C ARG A 223 14.93 10.65 1.11
N LYS A 224 15.28 11.83 1.62
CA LYS A 224 14.38 12.70 2.39
C LYS A 224 13.44 13.43 1.44
N THR A 225 12.34 12.77 1.08
CA THR A 225 11.33 13.33 0.18
C THR A 225 10.02 13.47 0.93
N PRO A 226 9.32 14.63 0.85
CA PRO A 226 7.97 14.78 1.38
C PRO A 226 7.03 13.73 0.81
N ILE A 227 6.29 13.02 1.66
CA ILE A 227 5.24 12.08 1.26
C ILE A 227 3.88 12.57 1.71
N ASN A 228 3.00 12.87 0.77
CA ASN A 228 1.62 13.28 1.07
C ASN A 228 0.66 12.13 0.73
N THR A 229 0.19 11.44 1.76
CA THR A 229 -0.79 10.35 1.68
C THR A 229 -2.18 10.94 1.67
N VAL A 230 -2.89 10.85 0.55
CA VAL A 230 -4.28 11.31 0.40
C VAL A 230 -5.21 10.11 0.41
N VAL A 231 -6.15 10.08 1.36
CA VAL A 231 -7.22 9.07 1.44
C VAL A 231 -8.47 9.60 0.75
N GLY A 232 -8.90 8.93 -0.30
CA GLY A 232 -10.05 9.28 -1.12
C GLY A 232 -11.40 8.98 -0.48
N LYS A 233 -12.47 9.29 -1.21
CA LYS A 233 -13.85 9.02 -0.80
C LYS A 233 -14.14 7.52 -0.87
N PRO A 234 -14.90 6.96 0.08
CA PRO A 234 -15.31 5.56 0.00
C PRO A 234 -16.33 5.35 -1.11
N ILE A 235 -16.12 4.30 -1.90
CA ILE A 235 -17.06 3.77 -2.89
C ILE A 235 -17.88 2.68 -2.19
N PRO A 236 -19.21 2.86 -2.03
CA PRO A 236 -20.07 1.86 -1.44
C PRO A 236 -20.06 0.55 -2.23
N VAL A 237 -19.98 -0.58 -1.53
CA VAL A 237 -19.97 -1.91 -2.14
C VAL A 237 -21.05 -2.77 -1.51
N GLU A 238 -21.99 -3.22 -2.33
CA GLU A 238 -22.98 -4.21 -1.92
C GLU A 238 -22.37 -5.61 -1.94
N LYS A 239 -22.61 -6.39 -0.88
CA LYS A 239 -22.03 -7.72 -0.72
C LYS A 239 -22.59 -8.68 -1.76
N CYS A 240 -21.71 -9.30 -2.54
CA CYS A 240 -22.02 -10.31 -3.54
C CYS A 240 -21.00 -11.45 -3.46
N LEU A 241 -21.43 -12.65 -3.02
CA LEU A 241 -20.55 -13.81 -2.83
C LEU A 241 -19.97 -14.34 -4.16
N ASN A 242 -20.80 -14.33 -5.21
CA ASN A 242 -20.45 -14.82 -6.55
C ASN A 242 -20.64 -13.69 -7.58
N PRO A 243 -19.76 -12.68 -7.57
CA PRO A 243 -19.92 -11.53 -8.46
C PRO A 243 -19.65 -11.94 -9.90
N THR A 244 -20.52 -11.47 -10.82
CA THR A 244 -20.32 -11.64 -12.25
C THR A 244 -19.11 -10.84 -12.73
N LYS A 245 -18.53 -11.22 -13.87
CA LYS A 245 -17.39 -10.50 -14.44
C LYS A 245 -17.75 -9.05 -14.72
N GLU A 246 -18.95 -8.82 -15.24
CA GLU A 246 -19.49 -7.50 -15.60
C GLU A 246 -19.58 -6.61 -14.36
N ARG A 247 -20.07 -7.14 -13.23
CA ARG A 247 -20.14 -6.38 -11.97
C ARG A 247 -18.76 -6.04 -11.44
N VAL A 248 -17.81 -6.98 -11.55
CA VAL A 248 -16.40 -6.75 -11.16
C VAL A 248 -15.76 -5.68 -12.02
N ASP A 249 -15.99 -5.69 -13.33
CA ASP A 249 -15.43 -4.72 -14.27
C ASP A 249 -16.04 -3.34 -14.10
N GLN A 250 -17.35 -3.24 -13.85
CA GLN A 250 -18.02 -1.97 -13.54
C GLN A 250 -17.47 -1.31 -12.27
N LEU A 251 -17.38 -2.07 -11.17
CA LEU A 251 -16.86 -1.54 -9.91
C LEU A 251 -15.35 -1.22 -10.00
N HIS A 252 -14.60 -2.00 -10.79
CA HIS A 252 -13.19 -1.68 -11.07
C HIS A 252 -13.04 -0.38 -11.85
N ALA A 253 -13.88 -0.13 -12.86
CA ALA A 253 -13.88 1.11 -13.61
C ALA A 253 -14.19 2.31 -12.72
N GLU A 254 -15.21 2.20 -11.86
CA GLU A 254 -15.54 3.23 -10.87
C GLU A 254 -14.37 3.52 -9.92
N TYR A 255 -13.71 2.47 -9.42
CA TYR A 255 -12.52 2.61 -8.59
C TYR A 255 -11.38 3.34 -9.32
N CYS A 256 -11.10 2.98 -10.57
CA CYS A 256 -10.07 3.62 -11.38
C CYS A 256 -10.39 5.11 -11.63
N SER A 257 -11.63 5.43 -11.98
CA SER A 257 -12.07 6.82 -12.16
C SER A 257 -11.91 7.63 -10.87
N SER A 258 -12.30 7.08 -9.72
CA SER A 258 -12.14 7.74 -8.44
C SER A 258 -10.67 7.94 -8.05
N LEU A 259 -9.78 7.00 -8.37
CA LEU A 259 -8.34 7.13 -8.15
C LEU A 259 -7.73 8.23 -9.03
N ILE A 260 -8.11 8.28 -10.30
CA ILE A 260 -7.66 9.34 -11.23
C ILE A 260 -8.15 10.69 -10.72
N GLU A 261 -9.43 10.84 -10.38
CA GLU A 261 -9.98 12.08 -9.82
C GLU A 261 -9.22 12.51 -8.55
N LEU A 262 -8.93 11.57 -7.65
CA LEU A 262 -8.17 11.83 -6.43
C LEU A 262 -6.78 12.40 -6.75
N PHE A 263 -6.10 11.82 -7.74
CA PHE A 263 -4.80 12.29 -8.20
C PHE A 263 -4.89 13.69 -8.80
N GLU A 264 -5.75 13.86 -9.81
CA GLU A 264 -5.92 15.11 -10.56
C GLU A 264 -6.28 16.29 -9.65
N THR A 265 -7.14 16.05 -8.66
CA THR A 265 -7.57 17.07 -7.69
C THR A 265 -6.41 17.59 -6.84
N HIS A 266 -5.44 16.74 -6.50
CA HIS A 266 -4.40 17.08 -5.52
C HIS A 266 -3.01 17.31 -6.13
N LYS A 267 -2.78 16.91 -7.39
CA LYS A 267 -1.44 16.94 -8.02
C LYS A 267 -0.79 18.34 -7.96
N LYS A 268 -1.57 19.39 -8.22
CA LYS A 268 -1.09 20.78 -8.21
C LYS A 268 -0.63 21.23 -6.82
N ALA A 269 -1.34 20.82 -5.77
CA ALA A 269 -0.97 21.15 -4.39
C ALA A 269 0.36 20.53 -3.95
N PHE A 270 0.81 19.49 -4.66
CA PHE A 270 2.07 18.80 -4.40
C PHE A 270 3.14 19.06 -5.48
N GLY A 271 2.98 20.13 -6.25
CA GLY A 271 4.00 20.60 -7.20
C GLY A 271 4.10 19.78 -8.49
N ILE A 272 3.06 19.03 -8.85
CA ILE A 272 2.97 18.32 -10.12
C ILE A 272 2.27 19.22 -11.14
N ASP A 273 2.84 19.29 -12.34
CA ASP A 273 2.34 20.12 -13.44
C ASP A 273 0.96 19.68 -13.92
N GLU A 274 0.17 20.62 -14.46
CA GLU A 274 -1.19 20.35 -14.96
C GLU A 274 -1.20 19.38 -16.16
N SER A 275 -0.13 19.35 -16.96
CA SER A 275 0.02 18.44 -18.11
C SER A 275 0.28 16.99 -17.73
N VAL A 276 0.66 16.72 -16.47
CA VAL A 276 0.99 15.38 -16.00
C VAL A 276 -0.28 14.70 -15.50
N HIS A 277 -0.57 13.50 -16.02
CA HIS A 277 -1.75 12.74 -15.66
C HIS A 277 -1.39 11.39 -15.05
N LEU A 278 -2.32 10.84 -14.26
CA LEU A 278 -2.19 9.48 -13.77
C LEU A 278 -2.52 8.50 -14.89
N GLU A 279 -1.55 7.66 -15.26
CA GLU A 279 -1.74 6.64 -16.29
C GLU A 279 -1.91 5.26 -15.65
N LEU A 280 -2.94 4.52 -16.10
CA LEU A 280 -3.21 3.16 -15.63
C LEU A 280 -2.88 2.17 -16.76
N TYR A 281 -2.17 1.08 -16.43
CA TYR A 281 -1.88 -0.04 -17.36
C TYR A 281 -2.09 -1.41 -16.71
#